data_AF-A0A7G2IVN2-F1
#
_entry.id   AF-A0A7G2IVN2-F1
#
_cell.length_a   1.000
_cell.length_b   1.000
_cell.length_c   1.000
_cell.angle_alpha   90.00
_cell.angle_beta   90.00
_cell.angle_gamma   90.00
#
_symmetry.space_group_name_H-M   'P 1'
#
loop_
_entity.id
_entity.type
_entity.pdbx_description
1 polymer ?
#
loop_
_entity_poly.entity_id
_entity_poly.type
_entity_poly.pdbx_seq_one_letter_code
_entity_poly.pdbx_strand_id
1 'polypeptide(L)'
;MYGSVKVWQETITLPTWTAGEEDANPMFLEKRVYQGSSGAVYPYGVIDTLTGKREMRDYQAVWMENDFIRVMLLPELGGRIHRAYDKVQQRDFVYYNEVVKPALVGLLGPWISGGIEFNWPQHHRPTTFYASRFYAAAG
;
A
#
# COMPACT_ATOMS: atom_id res chain seq x y z
N MET A 1 0.26 23.70 25.17
CA MET A 1 1.13 22.50 25.12
C MET A 1 0.40 21.50 24.24
N TYR A 2 1.01 21.03 23.14
CA TYR A 2 0.37 20.01 22.30
C TYR A 2 0.45 18.64 23.01
N GLY A 3 -0.56 17.80 22.82
CA GLY A 3 -0.67 16.46 23.38
C GLY A 3 0.43 15.51 22.88
N SER A 4 0.61 14.40 23.60
CA SER A 4 1.55 13.35 23.20
C SER A 4 1.07 12.61 21.93
N VAL A 5 2.02 12.15 21.12
CA VAL A 5 1.73 11.30 19.95
C VAL A 5 1.43 9.88 20.44
N LYS A 6 0.34 9.29 19.96
CA LYS A 6 -0.01 7.90 20.21
C LYS A 6 0.25 7.05 18.98
N VAL A 7 0.78 5.86 19.20
CA VAL A 7 1.01 4.86 18.15
C VAL A 7 0.44 3.52 18.63
N TRP A 8 -0.43 2.91 17.83
CA TRP A 8 -1.01 1.61 18.15
C TRP A 8 -1.23 0.78 16.90
N GLN A 9 -1.49 -0.51 17.12
CA GLN A 9 -1.84 -1.46 16.08
C GLN A 9 -3.31 -1.83 16.20
N GLU A 10 -3.99 -1.96 15.07
CA GLU A 10 -5.40 -2.35 15.02
C GLU A 10 -5.63 -3.27 13.83
N THR A 11 -6.38 -4.35 14.04
CA THR A 11 -6.88 -5.16 12.92
C THR A 11 -8.07 -4.44 12.31
N ILE A 12 -7.97 -4.08 11.03
CA ILE A 12 -9.06 -3.50 10.27
C ILE A 12 -9.51 -4.48 9.18
N THR A 13 -10.79 -4.44 8.82
CA THR A 13 -11.32 -5.27 7.73
C THR A 13 -11.70 -4.38 6.56
N LEU A 14 -11.13 -4.62 5.38
CA LEU A 14 -11.41 -3.86 4.16
C LEU A 14 -11.93 -4.78 3.03
N PRO A 15 -12.91 -4.32 2.22
CA PRO A 15 -13.24 -4.99 0.97
C PRO A 15 -12.03 -5.02 0.05
N THR A 16 -11.63 -6.20 -0.38
CA THR A 16 -10.40 -6.45 -1.13
C THR A 16 -10.70 -7.26 -2.38
N TRP A 17 -10.18 -6.83 -3.53
CA TRP A 17 -10.17 -7.62 -4.75
C TRP A 17 -8.83 -8.35 -4.88
N THR A 18 -8.88 -9.65 -5.18
CA THR A 18 -7.67 -10.47 -5.24
C THR A 18 -6.95 -10.37 -6.59
N ALA A 19 -5.63 -10.32 -6.54
CA ALA A 19 -4.77 -10.47 -7.69
C ALA A 19 -4.62 -11.96 -8.06
N GLY A 20 -4.18 -12.25 -9.29
CA GLY A 20 -3.84 -13.60 -9.72
C GLY A 20 -2.55 -14.12 -9.07
N GLU A 21 -2.08 -15.25 -9.60
CA GLU A 21 -0.81 -15.86 -9.18
C GLU A 21 0.38 -15.20 -9.90
N GLU A 22 1.56 -15.31 -9.31
CA GLU A 22 2.81 -14.91 -9.98
C GLU A 22 3.10 -15.85 -11.15
N ASP A 23 3.56 -15.30 -12.28
CA ASP A 23 4.03 -16.11 -13.40
C ASP A 23 5.21 -16.96 -12.93
N ALA A 24 5.16 -18.26 -13.25
CA ALA A 24 6.21 -19.21 -12.90
C ALA A 24 7.53 -18.91 -13.65
N ASN A 25 7.46 -18.19 -14.77
CA ASN A 25 8.61 -17.82 -15.56
C ASN A 25 9.20 -16.48 -15.09
N PRO A 26 10.52 -16.39 -14.86
CA PRO A 26 11.15 -15.12 -14.51
C PRO A 26 11.05 -14.14 -15.69
N MET A 27 10.68 -12.90 -15.37
CA MET A 27 10.47 -11.84 -16.36
C MET A 27 11.64 -10.84 -16.34
N PHE A 28 12.35 -10.75 -17.48
CA PHE A 28 13.44 -9.80 -17.72
C PHE A 28 12.93 -8.60 -18.53
N LEU A 29 12.46 -7.57 -17.83
CA LEU A 29 11.74 -6.43 -18.40
C LEU A 29 12.56 -5.13 -18.42
N GLU A 30 13.89 -5.21 -18.47
CA GLU A 30 14.80 -4.06 -18.37
C GLU A 30 14.58 -3.02 -19.48
N LYS A 31 14.04 -3.47 -20.63
CA LYS A 31 13.75 -2.61 -21.78
C LYS A 31 12.31 -2.09 -21.80
N ARG A 32 11.47 -2.48 -20.84
CA ARG A 32 10.09 -1.99 -20.74
C ARG A 32 10.14 -0.50 -20.36
N VAL A 33 9.58 0.35 -21.22
CA VAL A 33 9.39 1.76 -20.91
C VAL A 33 8.24 1.88 -19.93
N TYR A 34 8.54 2.34 -18.70
CA TYR A 34 7.54 2.48 -17.65
C TYR A 34 7.74 3.79 -16.90
N GLN A 35 6.96 4.83 -17.24
CA GLN A 35 6.90 6.13 -16.53
C GLN A 35 8.24 6.71 -16.03
N GLY A 36 9.32 6.59 -16.81
CA GLY A 36 10.64 7.09 -16.44
C GLY A 36 11.41 6.24 -15.41
N SER A 37 10.94 5.03 -15.07
CA SER A 37 11.63 4.03 -14.26
C SER A 37 12.08 2.82 -15.08
N SER A 38 12.91 1.97 -14.46
CA SER A 38 13.32 0.70 -15.05
C SER A 38 12.22 -0.33 -14.88
N GLY A 39 11.94 -1.11 -15.94
CA GLY A 39 11.11 -2.30 -15.82
C GLY A 39 11.81 -3.48 -15.15
N ALA A 40 13.07 -3.36 -14.75
CA ALA A 40 13.82 -4.42 -14.08
C ALA A 40 13.15 -4.76 -12.74
N VAL A 41 12.63 -5.99 -12.67
CA VAL A 41 11.88 -6.51 -11.51
C VAL A 41 12.42 -7.83 -10.96
N TYR A 42 13.26 -8.54 -11.74
CA TYR A 42 13.96 -9.72 -11.26
C TYR A 42 14.75 -9.38 -9.97
N PRO A 43 14.67 -10.21 -8.91
CA PRO A 43 14.18 -11.60 -8.89
C PRO A 43 12.69 -11.79 -8.53
N TYR A 44 11.87 -10.73 -8.51
CA TYR A 44 10.46 -10.85 -8.14
C TYR A 44 9.60 -11.40 -9.28
N GLY A 45 8.57 -12.18 -8.91
CA GLY A 45 7.53 -12.65 -9.82
C GLY A 45 6.60 -11.51 -10.24
N VAL A 46 6.07 -11.61 -11.46
CA VAL A 46 5.11 -10.64 -12.01
C VAL A 46 3.73 -11.28 -12.02
N ILE A 47 2.71 -10.55 -11.60
CA ILE A 47 1.31 -10.95 -11.67
C ILE A 47 0.65 -10.14 -12.78
N ASP A 48 0.18 -10.78 -13.84
CA ASP A 48 -0.44 -10.11 -15.00
C ASP A 48 -1.96 -10.34 -15.10
N THR A 49 -2.56 -10.91 -14.05
CA THR A 49 -3.99 -11.19 -13.98
C THR A 49 -4.63 -10.67 -12.70
N LEU A 50 -5.91 -10.30 -12.78
CA LEU A 50 -6.76 -9.98 -11.65
C LEU A 50 -7.90 -10.99 -11.62
N THR A 51 -8.22 -11.55 -10.46
CA THR A 51 -9.25 -12.60 -10.39
C THR A 51 -10.67 -12.05 -10.48
N GLY A 52 -10.85 -10.75 -10.18
CA GLY A 52 -12.15 -10.10 -10.05
C GLY A 52 -12.94 -10.50 -8.79
N LYS A 53 -12.45 -11.44 -7.98
CA LYS A 53 -13.11 -11.87 -6.74
C LYS A 53 -12.93 -10.82 -5.65
N ARG A 54 -14.02 -10.51 -4.95
CA ARG A 54 -14.05 -9.59 -3.80
C ARG A 54 -14.22 -10.40 -2.51
N GLU A 55 -13.43 -10.08 -1.50
CA GLU A 55 -13.53 -10.64 -0.16
C GLU A 55 -13.39 -9.55 0.91
N MET A 56 -13.88 -9.82 2.11
CA MET A 56 -13.51 -9.00 3.28
C MET A 56 -12.21 -9.56 3.83
N ARG A 57 -11.17 -8.73 3.87
CA ARG A 57 -9.84 -9.13 4.31
C ARG A 57 -9.40 -8.28 5.49
N ASP A 58 -8.86 -8.95 6.50
CA ASP A 58 -8.23 -8.30 7.64
C ASP A 58 -6.81 -7.84 7.28
N TYR A 59 -6.46 -6.66 7.78
CA TYR A 59 -5.14 -6.06 7.66
C TYR A 59 -4.69 -5.58 9.02
N GLN A 60 -3.41 -5.76 9.33
CA GLN A 60 -2.80 -5.15 10.49
C GLN A 60 -2.45 -3.68 10.19
N ALA A 61 -3.30 -2.76 10.62
CA ALA A 61 -3.02 -1.34 10.52
C ALA A 61 -2.09 -0.87 11.65
N VAL A 62 -1.26 0.12 11.34
CA VAL A 62 -0.52 0.92 12.33
C VAL A 62 -1.06 2.32 12.29
N TRP A 63 -1.55 2.81 13.41
CA TRP A 63 -2.06 4.16 13.55
C TRP A 63 -1.06 5.07 14.24
N MET A 64 -1.03 6.32 13.79
CA MET A 64 -0.36 7.42 14.50
C MET A 64 -1.36 8.55 14.65
N GLU A 65 -1.51 9.08 15.87
CA GLU A 65 -2.44 10.17 16.16
C GLU A 65 -1.83 11.20 17.10
N ASN A 66 -2.14 12.46 16.83
CA ASN A 66 -1.97 13.56 17.77
C ASN A 66 -3.25 14.41 17.83
N ASP A 67 -3.17 15.62 18.39
CA ASP A 67 -4.32 16.52 18.51
C ASP A 67 -4.93 16.92 17.15
N PHE A 68 -4.13 16.94 16.09
CA PHE A 68 -4.46 17.53 14.79
C PHE A 68 -4.75 16.51 13.70
N ILE A 69 -4.04 15.40 13.68
CA ILE A 69 -4.12 14.42 12.61
C ILE A 69 -4.16 12.99 13.14
N ARG A 70 -4.79 12.12 12.34
CA ARG A 70 -4.78 10.66 12.49
C ARG A 70 -4.36 10.03 11.17
N VAL A 71 -3.33 9.19 11.21
CA VAL A 71 -2.73 8.56 10.03
C VAL A 71 -2.78 7.04 10.18
N MET A 72 -3.30 6.36 9.17
CA MET A 72 -3.31 4.90 9.05
C MET A 72 -2.22 4.46 8.08
N LEU A 73 -1.36 3.55 8.52
CA LEU A 73 -0.42 2.85 7.66
C LEU A 73 -0.86 1.40 7.50
N LEU A 74 -0.66 0.84 6.29
CA LEU A 74 -0.88 -0.57 5.99
C LEU A 74 0.46 -1.23 5.62
N PRO A 75 1.22 -1.76 6.59
CA PRO A 75 2.43 -2.54 6.37
C PRO A 75 2.26 -3.64 5.33
N GLU A 76 1.13 -4.35 5.34
CA GLU A 76 0.83 -5.43 4.38
C GLU A 76 0.68 -4.94 2.93
N LEU A 77 0.41 -3.65 2.71
CA LEU A 77 0.29 -3.01 1.40
C LEU A 77 1.44 -2.05 1.18
N GLY A 78 2.62 -2.58 1.38
CA GLY A 78 3.86 -1.89 1.20
C GLY A 78 4.20 -0.80 2.20
N GLY A 79 3.56 -0.81 3.38
CA GLY A 79 3.73 0.24 4.38
C GLY A 79 3.07 1.56 4.00
N ARG A 80 2.24 1.58 2.96
CA ARG A 80 1.52 2.76 2.47
C ARG A 80 0.81 3.50 3.61
N ILE A 81 0.86 4.84 3.58
CA ILE A 81 -0.10 5.65 4.33
C ILE A 81 -1.43 5.53 3.60
N HIS A 82 -2.33 4.71 4.12
CA HIS A 82 -3.61 4.41 3.48
C HIS A 82 -4.64 5.52 3.73
N ARG A 83 -4.58 6.14 4.91
CA ARG A 83 -5.47 7.23 5.31
C ARG A 83 -4.70 8.30 6.08
N ALA A 84 -5.04 9.57 5.84
CA ALA A 84 -4.53 10.70 6.62
C ALA A 84 -5.66 11.71 6.82
N TYR A 85 -6.12 11.81 8.06
CA TYR A 85 -7.31 12.53 8.47
C TYR A 85 -6.93 13.77 9.29
N ASP A 86 -7.44 14.92 8.88
CA ASP A 86 -7.35 16.20 9.58
C ASP A 86 -8.51 16.30 10.57
N LYS A 87 -8.19 16.30 11.87
CA LYS A 87 -9.16 16.40 12.97
C LYS A 87 -9.70 17.82 13.18
N VAL A 88 -9.00 18.84 12.69
CA VAL A 88 -9.41 20.25 12.77
C VAL A 88 -10.45 20.55 11.68
N GLN A 89 -10.15 20.14 10.45
CA GLN A 89 -11.02 20.34 9.29
C GLN A 89 -12.01 19.19 9.06
N GLN A 90 -11.94 18.14 9.89
CA GLN A 90 -12.79 16.96 9.85
C GLN A 90 -12.85 16.26 8.49
N ARG A 91 -11.72 16.16 7.79
CA ARG A 91 -11.65 15.57 6.45
C ARG A 91 -10.37 14.78 6.22
N ASP A 92 -10.43 13.81 5.32
CA ASP A 92 -9.23 13.23 4.74
C ASP A 92 -8.51 14.25 3.84
N PHE A 93 -7.20 14.41 4.04
CA PHE A 93 -6.36 15.32 3.24
C PHE A 93 -5.49 14.58 2.22
N VAL A 94 -5.59 13.26 2.19
CA VAL A 94 -5.14 12.38 1.10
C VAL A 94 -6.35 11.64 0.56
N TYR A 95 -6.30 11.17 -0.69
CA TYR A 95 -7.38 10.33 -1.23
C TYR A 95 -7.46 9.02 -0.45
N TYR A 96 -8.44 8.90 0.44
CA TYR A 96 -8.71 7.67 1.17
C TYR A 96 -9.59 6.75 0.31
N ASN A 97 -9.02 5.62 -0.11
CA ASN A 97 -9.77 4.59 -0.81
C ASN A 97 -10.27 3.57 0.21
N GLU A 98 -11.58 3.47 0.40
CA GLU A 98 -12.21 2.58 1.39
C GLU A 98 -12.13 1.09 1.00
N VAL A 99 -11.49 0.77 -0.13
CA VAL A 99 -11.29 -0.59 -0.60
C VAL A 99 -9.86 -0.81 -1.07
N VAL A 100 -9.44 -2.09 -1.10
CA VAL A 100 -8.19 -2.53 -1.73
C VAL A 100 -8.54 -3.15 -3.07
N LYS A 101 -8.44 -2.37 -4.15
CA LYS A 101 -8.76 -2.83 -5.50
C LYS A 101 -7.56 -2.64 -6.43
N PRO A 102 -6.75 -3.70 -6.65
CA PRO A 102 -5.57 -3.59 -7.49
C PRO A 102 -5.93 -3.42 -8.97
N ALA A 103 -5.10 -2.67 -9.67
CA ALA A 103 -5.00 -2.61 -11.12
C ALA A 103 -3.61 -3.07 -11.55
N LEU A 104 -3.46 -3.55 -12.79
CA LEU A 104 -2.18 -4.00 -13.36
C LEU A 104 -1.32 -2.81 -13.82
N VAL A 105 -1.09 -1.88 -12.91
CA VAL A 105 -0.28 -0.68 -13.14
C VAL A 105 1.11 -0.89 -12.59
N GLY A 106 1.25 -1.42 -11.38
CA GLY A 106 2.53 -1.61 -10.70
C GLY A 106 3.54 -2.43 -11.50
N LEU A 107 4.81 -2.31 -11.13
CA LEU A 107 5.88 -3.00 -11.85
C LEU A 107 5.78 -4.53 -11.80
N LEU A 108 5.34 -5.08 -10.67
CA LEU A 108 4.98 -6.50 -10.52
C LEU A 108 3.52 -6.79 -10.88
N GLY A 109 2.81 -5.81 -11.44
CA GLY A 109 1.39 -5.87 -11.79
C GLY A 109 0.50 -5.16 -10.77
N PRO A 110 0.11 -5.79 -9.65
CA PRO A 110 -0.83 -5.20 -8.69
C PRO A 110 -0.34 -3.87 -8.11
N TRP A 111 -1.16 -2.85 -8.27
CA TRP A 111 -1.02 -1.55 -7.62
C TRP A 111 -2.39 -1.00 -7.26
N ILE A 112 -2.51 -0.29 -6.14
CA ILE A 112 -3.77 0.32 -5.68
C ILE A 112 -3.69 1.84 -5.66
N SER A 113 -4.82 2.48 -5.95
CA SER A 113 -4.98 3.93 -5.86
C SER A 113 -5.22 4.39 -4.41
N GLY A 114 -4.94 5.68 -4.17
CA GLY A 114 -5.16 6.32 -2.88
C GLY A 114 -4.01 6.21 -1.90
N GLY A 115 -4.08 7.04 -0.87
CA GLY A 115 -3.05 7.19 0.13
C GLY A 115 -1.76 7.81 -0.40
N ILE A 116 -0.65 7.51 0.28
CA ILE A 116 0.71 7.89 -0.12
C ILE A 116 1.55 6.61 -0.24
N GLU A 117 2.03 6.34 -1.44
CA GLU A 117 2.91 5.22 -1.75
C GLU A 117 4.38 5.59 -1.50
N PHE A 118 5.12 4.68 -0.86
CA PHE A 118 6.57 4.81 -0.73
C PHE A 118 7.27 4.22 -1.94
N ASN A 119 7.88 5.06 -2.77
CA ASN A 119 8.50 4.69 -4.03
C ASN A 119 10.03 4.65 -3.92
N TRP A 120 10.57 3.50 -3.52
CA TRP A 120 12.00 3.22 -3.52
C TRP A 120 12.24 1.76 -3.90
N PRO A 121 13.23 1.44 -4.77
CA PRO A 121 14.19 2.34 -5.40
C PRO A 121 13.69 3.08 -6.66
N GLN A 122 12.45 2.85 -7.10
CA GLN A 122 11.94 3.40 -8.36
C GLN A 122 10.46 3.79 -8.30
N HIS A 123 10.04 4.60 -9.28
CA HIS A 123 8.67 5.12 -9.39
C HIS A 123 7.69 4.02 -9.84
N HIS A 124 6.64 3.90 -9.03
CA HIS A 124 6.08 2.68 -8.48
C HIS A 124 7.14 1.68 -8.02
N ARG A 125 7.25 1.46 -6.71
CA ARG A 125 8.19 0.44 -6.23
C ARG A 125 7.68 -0.96 -6.61
N PRO A 126 8.56 -1.93 -6.93
CA PRO A 126 8.13 -3.28 -7.30
C PRO A 126 7.21 -3.91 -6.25
N THR A 127 7.60 -3.82 -4.99
CA THR A 127 6.92 -4.47 -3.86
C THR A 127 5.84 -3.58 -3.22
N THR A 128 5.20 -2.70 -3.99
CA THR A 128 4.14 -1.80 -3.47
C THR A 128 2.94 -2.57 -2.92
N PHE A 129 2.68 -3.78 -3.40
CA PHE A 129 1.56 -4.61 -3.00
C PHE A 129 1.98 -5.78 -2.09
N TYR A 130 3.25 -5.78 -1.63
CA TYR A 130 3.79 -6.80 -0.74
C TYR A 130 3.84 -6.28 0.70
N ALA A 131 3.82 -7.22 1.65
CA ALA A 131 4.02 -6.90 3.05
C ALA A 131 5.42 -6.35 3.31
N SER A 132 5.47 -5.30 4.12
CA SER A 132 6.70 -4.68 4.62
C SER A 132 6.82 -4.93 6.12
N ARG A 133 8.02 -5.27 6.57
CA ARG A 133 8.29 -5.38 8.01
C ARG A 133 8.19 -4.00 8.65
N PHE A 134 7.61 -3.94 9.84
CA PHE A 134 7.52 -2.72 10.63
C PHE A 134 7.84 -3.01 12.09
N TYR A 135 8.17 -1.95 12.81
CA TYR A 135 8.29 -1.94 14.27
C TYR A 135 7.48 -0.76 14.77
N ALA A 136 6.53 -1.02 15.66
CA ALA A 136 5.78 0.02 16.34
C ALA A 136 6.05 -0.12 17.83
N ALA A 137 6.68 0.90 18.43
CA ALA A 137 6.75 1.01 19.87
C ALA A 137 5.45 1.65 20.34
N ALA A 138 4.68 0.93 21.16
CA ALA A 138 3.52 1.52 21.83
C ALA A 138 4.01 2.63 22.77
N GLY A 139 3.43 3.82 22.63
CA GLY A 139 3.65 4.98 23.51
C GLY A 139 2.36 5.36 24.20
#